data_AF-A0A251XHM1-F1
#
_entry.id   AF-A0A251XHM1-F1
#
_cell.length_a   1.000
_cell.length_b   1.000
_cell.length_c   1.000
_cell.angle_alpha   90.00
_cell.angle_beta   90.00
_cell.angle_gamma   90.00
#
_symmetry.space_group_name_H-M   'P 1'
#
loop_
_entity.id
_entity.type
_entity.pdbx_description
1 polymer ?
#
loop_
_entity_poly.entity_id
_entity_poly.type
_entity_poly.pdbx_seq_one_letter_code
_entity_poly.pdbx_strand_id
1 'polypeptide(L)' 'MFVIGGGVAQAGDLLLDPIREAYLAHLPARGYHPEPEFRIAELVNDAGVVGAADLARRHAAALHHGA' A
#
# COMPACT_ATOMS: atom_id res chain seq x y z
N MET A 1 6.53 -3.15 -4.76
CA MET A 1 5.06 -3.25 -4.62
C MET A 1 4.52 -1.89 -4.21
N PHE A 2 3.47 -1.44 -4.87
CA PHE A 2 2.68 -0.28 -4.50
C PHE A 2 1.34 -0.75 -3.92
N VAL A 3 0.93 -0.16 -2.80
CA VAL A 3 -0.34 -0.47 -2.14
C VAL A 3 -1.20 0.78 -2.12
N ILE A 4 -2.42 0.67 -2.64
CA ILE A 4 -3.40 1.76 -2.74
C ILE A 4 -4.44 1.59 -1.63
N GLY A 5 -4.52 2.58 -0.74
CA GLY A 5 -5.49 2.61 0.36
C GLY A 5 -6.52 3.74 0.20
N GLY A 6 -7.38 3.90 1.22
CA GLY A 6 -8.43 4.92 1.22
C GLY A 6 -9.67 4.53 0.40
N GLY A 7 -10.70 5.39 0.43
CA GLY A 7 -12.06 4.97 0.03
C GLY A 7 -12.19 4.65 -1.45
N VAL A 8 -11.44 5.37 -2.30
CA VAL A 8 -11.43 5.14 -3.75
C VAL A 8 -10.85 3.77 -4.10
N ALA A 9 -10.01 3.19 -3.24
CA ALA A 9 -9.40 1.88 -3.43
C ALA A 9 -10.44 0.74 -3.47
N GLN A 10 -11.65 0.97 -2.97
CA GLN A 10 -12.77 0.02 -3.06
C GLN A 10 -13.22 -0.26 -4.50
N ALA A 11 -12.88 0.61 -5.45
CA ALA A 11 -13.16 0.39 -6.87
C ALA A 11 -12.37 -0.78 -7.47
N GLY A 12 -11.36 -1.32 -6.77
CA GLY A 12 -10.63 -2.52 -7.19
C GLY A 12 -9.97 -2.35 -8.55
N ASP A 13 -10.19 -3.31 -9.45
CA ASP A 13 -9.56 -3.32 -10.77
C ASP A 13 -9.97 -2.14 -11.65
N LEU A 14 -11.19 -1.59 -11.46
CA LEU A 14 -11.61 -0.34 -12.13
C LEU A 14 -10.66 0.83 -11.83
N LEU A 15 -10.00 0.81 -10.66
CA LEU A 15 -8.95 1.76 -10.31
C LEU A 15 -7.55 1.24 -10.65
N LEU A 16 -7.25 -0.04 -10.40
CA LEU A 16 -5.89 -0.57 -10.56
C LEU A 16 -5.46 -0.71 -12.02
N ASP A 17 -6.38 -1.06 -12.92
CA ASP A 17 -6.06 -1.24 -14.34
C ASP A 17 -5.58 0.06 -14.98
N PRO A 18 -6.31 1.21 -14.88
CA PRO A 18 -5.81 2.47 -15.44
C PRO A 18 -4.52 2.94 -14.76
N ILE A 19 -4.29 2.65 -13.48
CA ILE A 19 -3.02 2.93 -12.80
C ILE A 19 -1.87 2.13 -13.44
N ARG A 20 -2.07 0.82 -13.66
CA ARG A 20 -1.06 -0.06 -14.24
C ARG A 20 -0.74 0.35 -15.68
N GLU A 21 -1.77 0.63 -16.48
CA GLU A 21 -1.61 1.12 -17.86
C GLU A 21 -0.83 2.44 -17.91
N ALA A 22 -1.23 3.41 -17.09
CA ALA A 22 -0.55 4.71 -17.03
C ALA A 22 0.91 4.56 -16.57
N TYR A 23 1.17 3.72 -15.56
CA TYR A 23 2.53 3.47 -15.10
C TYR A 23 3.39 2.87 -16.21
N LEU A 24 2.91 1.81 -16.88
CA LEU A 24 3.65 1.12 -17.93
C LEU A 24 3.87 1.98 -19.18
N ALA A 25 2.96 2.91 -19.48
CA ALA A 25 3.12 3.86 -20.59
C ALA A 25 4.26 4.87 -20.35
N HIS A 26 4.57 5.15 -19.08
CA HIS A 26 5.58 6.15 -18.69
C HIS A 26 6.83 5.54 -18.06
N LEU A 27 6.88 4.20 -17.92
CA LEU A 27 8.02 3.49 -17.36
C LEU A 27 9.22 3.57 -18.32
N PRO A 28 10.31 4.27 -17.95
CA PRO A 28 11.52 4.29 -18.78
C PRO A 28 12.07 2.87 -18.91
N ALA A 29 12.69 2.52 -20.04
CA ALA A 29 13.31 1.19 -20.23
C ALA A 29 12.40 0.00 -19.83
N ARG A 30 11.09 0.10 -20.10
CA ARG A 30 10.12 -0.99 -19.86
C ARG A 30 10.64 -2.31 -20.44
N GLY A 31 10.53 -3.38 -19.65
CA GLY A 31 11.00 -4.72 -20.02
C GLY A 31 12.48 -5.00 -19.71
N TYR A 32 13.26 -3.99 -19.29
CA TYR A 32 14.66 -4.16 -18.86
C TYR A 32 14.83 -4.23 -17.34
N HIS A 33 13.74 -4.12 -16.58
CA HIS A 33 13.69 -4.31 -15.14
C HIS A 33 12.33 -4.89 -14.73
N PRO A 34 12.25 -5.49 -13.52
CA PRO A 34 10.98 -6.01 -13.01
C PRO A 34 9.91 -4.92 -12.96
N GLU A 35 8.72 -5.25 -13.47
CA GLU A 35 7.55 -4.38 -13.33
C GLU A 35 6.99 -4.50 -11.89
N PRO A 36 6.54 -3.39 -11.28
CA PRO A 36 6.06 -3.41 -9.92
C PRO A 36 4.66 -4.02 -9.82
N GLU A 37 4.40 -4.67 -8.70
CA GLU A 37 3.08 -5.13 -8.32
C GLU A 37 2.24 -3.99 -7.72
N PHE A 38 0.96 -3.92 -8.08
CA PHE A 38 -0.03 -3.00 -7.53
C PHE A 38 -1.12 -3.78 -6.79
N ARG A 39 -1.43 -3.37 -5.56
CA ARG A 39 -2.43 -4.01 -4.70
C ARG A 39 -3.34 -2.99 -4.03
N ILE A 40 -4.56 -3.39 -3.70
CA ILE A 40 -5.42 -2.66 -2.77
C ILE A 40 -5.01 -3.03 -1.34
N ALA A 41 -4.99 -2.04 -0.45
CA ALA A 41 -4.81 -2.28 0.98
C ALA A 41 -5.96 -3.16 1.48
N GLU A 42 -5.64 -4.29 2.12
CA GLU A 42 -6.64 -5.25 2.60
C GLU A 42 -7.69 -4.61 3.52
N LEU A 43 -7.26 -3.64 4.34
CA LEU A 43 -8.10 -2.91 5.27
C LEU A 43 -8.67 -1.60 4.69
N VAL A 44 -8.36 -1.28 3.43
CA VAL A 44 -8.89 -0.10 2.70
C VAL A 44 -8.83 1.19 3.52
N ASN A 45 -9.96 1.68 4.03
CA ASN A 45 -10.09 2.91 4.81
C ASN A 45 -9.50 2.75 6.21
N ASP A 46 -9.56 1.54 6.76
CA ASP A 46 -9.10 1.25 8.11
C ASP A 46 -7.60 0.99 8.17
N ALA A 47 -6.92 0.85 7.01
CA ALA A 47 -5.48 0.59 6.95
C ALA A 47 -4.66 1.62 7.74
N GLY A 48 -5.05 2.91 7.67
CA GLY A 48 -4.37 3.98 8.39
C GLY A 48 -4.54 3.89 9.90
N VAL A 49 -5.78 3.77 10.38
CA VAL A 49 -6.06 3.71 11.84
C VAL A 49 -5.52 2.43 12.46
N VAL A 50 -5.60 1.29 11.76
CA VAL A 50 -5.02 0.03 12.22
C VAL A 50 -3.50 0.11 12.25
N GLY A 51 -2.87 0.72 11.25
CA GLY A 51 -1.42 0.95 11.24
C GLY A 51 -0.96 1.85 12.40
N ALA A 52 -1.71 2.92 12.69
CA ALA A 52 -1.43 3.78 13.83
C ALA A 52 -1.56 3.04 15.17
N ALA A 53 -2.57 2.18 15.32
CA ALA A 53 -2.76 1.36 16.51
C ALA A 53 -1.62 0.32 16.69
N ASP A 54 -1.17 -0.34 15.62
CA ASP A 54 0.00 -1.22 15.68
C ASP A 54 1.26 -0.47 16.11
N LEU A 55 1.50 0.71 15.54
CA LEU A 55 2.66 1.53 15.89
C LEU A 55 2.66 1.91 17.38
N ALA A 56 1.51 2.36 17.90
CA ALA A 56 1.35 2.68 19.32
C ALA A 56 1.59 1.45 20.21
N ARG A 57 1.05 0.29 19.83
CA ARG A 57 1.25 -0.97 20.56
C ARG A 57 2.72 -1.38 20.62
N ARG A 58 3.44 -1.29 19.50
CA ARG A 58 4.88 -1.64 19.44
C ARG A 58 5.72 -0.69 20.28
N HIS A 59 5.38 0.59 20.29
CA HIS A 59 6.04 1.57 21.15
C HIS A 59 5.83 1.25 22.64
N ALA A 60 4.59 0.96 23.05
CA ALA A 60 4.29 0.58 24.44
C ALA A 60 5.03 -0.69 24.88
N ALA A 61 5.09 -1.72 24.02
CA ALA A 61 5.83 -2.94 24.30
C ALA A 61 7.34 -2.69 24.47
N ALA A 62 7.94 -1.85 23.61
CA ALA A 62 9.36 -1.51 23.71
C ALA A 62 9.71 -0.79 25.03
N LEU A 63 8.82 0.07 25.53
CA LEU A 63 8.99 0.73 26.83
C LEU A 63 8.97 -0.28 27.99
N HIS A 64 8.18 -1.35 27.90
CA HIS A 64 8.11 -2.38 28.93
C HIS A 64 9.28 -3.37 28.91
N HIS A 65 9.99 -3.51 27.79
CA HIS A 65 11.15 -4.40 27.66
C HIS A 65 12.51 -3.73 27.96
N GLY A 66 12.52 -2.41 28.21
CA GLY A 66 13.72 -1.65 28.55
C GLY A 66 13.89 -1.34 30.05
N ALA A 67 13.07 -1.93 30.91
CA ALA A 67 13.11 -1.82 32.37
C ALA A 67 13.68 -3.09 33.02
#